data_AF-A0A8B6E8R9-F1
#
_entry.id   AF-A0A8B6E8R9-F1
#
_cell.length_a   1.000
_cell.length_b   1.000
_cell.length_c   1.000
_cell.angle_alpha   90.00
_cell.angle_beta   90.00
_cell.angle_gamma   90.00
#
_symmetry.space_group_name_H-M   'P 1'
#
loop_
_entity.id
_entity.type
_entity.pdbx_description
1 polymer ?
#
loop_
_entity_poly.entity_id
_entity_poly.type
_entity_poly.pdbx_seq_one_letter_code
_entity_poly.pdbx_strand_id
1 'polypeptide(L)'
;MGSSSNASNIAVLGDMGFKTTKSAELLETYRLFLRVRYTYDYRITHKVHMWGMNISRSWDKKCFAIAHKLGIYDIIDSQYSNRHKMYDIKTKLYEIEKQEWVEKLYQDRNEPNGNKLRTYRLYKIVLETSSYLKNVNDRQHRRILSNFRSGSLPLAIETGRYTKPKTLLNDRKCKYCTVDCVEDEKHF
;
A
#
# COMPACT_ATOMS: atom_id res chain seq x y z
N MET A 1 -7.92 6.82 12.95
CA MET A 1 -7.64 7.83 11.91
C MET A 1 -8.79 8.82 11.75
N GLY A 2 -10.05 8.39 11.56
CA GLY A 2 -11.19 9.33 11.48
C GLY A 2 -11.12 10.26 10.26
N SER A 3 -10.54 9.78 9.16
CA SER A 3 -10.36 10.52 7.91
C SER A 3 -11.70 10.76 7.19
N SER A 4 -11.78 11.80 6.36
CA SER A 4 -12.93 12.03 5.48
C SER A 4 -13.04 10.96 4.37
N SER A 5 -14.22 10.85 3.76
CA SER A 5 -14.48 9.94 2.62
C SER A 5 -13.59 10.21 1.41
N ASN A 6 -13.02 11.40 1.32
CA ASN A 6 -12.21 11.85 0.18
C ASN A 6 -10.70 11.66 0.41
N ALA A 7 -10.31 11.00 1.51
CA ALA A 7 -8.93 10.69 1.81
C ALA A 7 -8.34 9.72 0.78
N SER A 8 -7.11 9.99 0.36
CA SER A 8 -6.41 9.10 -0.57
C SER A 8 -6.08 7.78 0.12
N ASN A 9 -6.50 6.66 -0.48
CA ASN A 9 -6.19 5.30 -0.01
C ASN A 9 -4.68 5.07 0.15
N ILE A 10 -3.86 5.71 -0.69
CA ILE A 10 -2.39 5.61 -0.62
C ILE A 10 -1.85 6.30 0.65
N ALA A 11 -2.40 7.45 1.02
CA ALA A 11 -2.02 8.15 2.25
C ALA A 11 -2.53 7.42 3.50
N VAL A 12 -3.75 6.88 3.45
CA VAL A 12 -4.29 6.06 4.54
C VAL A 12 -3.44 4.82 4.76
N LEU A 13 -3.10 4.09 3.69
CA LEU A 13 -2.20 2.94 3.75
C LEU A 13 -0.84 3.33 4.33
N GLY A 14 -0.27 4.43 3.82
CA GLY A 14 0.98 5.00 4.31
C GLY A 14 0.96 5.26 5.81
N ASP A 15 -0.06 5.97 6.30
CA ASP A 15 -0.14 6.36 7.70
C ASP A 15 -0.51 5.22 8.64
N MET A 16 -1.30 4.24 8.19
CA MET A 16 -1.61 3.07 9.00
C MET A 16 -0.43 2.08 9.04
N GLY A 17 0.37 1.99 7.97
CA GLY A 17 1.45 1.01 7.85
C GLY A 17 0.92 -0.43 7.82
N PHE A 18 -0.29 -0.62 7.31
CA PHE A 18 -0.93 -1.93 7.28
C PHE A 18 -0.39 -2.79 6.15
N LYS A 19 -0.30 -4.10 6.41
CA LYS A 19 -0.14 -5.09 5.36
C LYS A 19 -1.42 -5.16 4.55
N THR A 20 -1.30 -5.31 3.24
CA THR A 20 -2.50 -5.51 2.42
C THR A 20 -3.07 -6.90 2.66
N THR A 21 -4.38 -7.04 2.50
CA THR A 21 -5.07 -8.33 2.56
C THR A 21 -4.45 -9.33 1.56
N LYS A 22 -4.09 -8.83 0.37
CA LYS A 22 -3.45 -9.63 -0.68
C LYS A 22 -2.14 -10.28 -0.22
N SER A 23 -1.28 -9.54 0.48
CA SER A 23 -0.02 -10.11 0.99
C SER A 23 -0.26 -11.07 2.14
N ALA A 24 -1.28 -10.85 2.96
CA ALA A 24 -1.67 -11.81 3.99
C ALA A 24 -2.17 -13.13 3.37
N GLU A 25 -3.04 -13.05 2.36
CA GLU A 25 -3.55 -14.20 1.60
C GLU A 25 -2.43 -14.98 0.91
N LEU A 26 -1.49 -14.28 0.26
CA LEU A 26 -0.32 -14.91 -0.35
C LEU A 26 0.56 -15.62 0.69
N LEU A 27 0.76 -15.00 1.86
CA LEU A 27 1.53 -15.61 2.94
C LEU A 27 0.88 -16.91 3.43
N GLU A 28 -0.44 -16.92 3.63
CA GLU A 28 -1.15 -18.15 4.02
C GLU A 28 -1.10 -19.22 2.90
N THR A 29 -1.24 -18.79 1.65
CA THR A 29 -1.13 -19.67 0.47
C THR A 29 0.23 -20.37 0.46
N TYR A 30 1.33 -19.63 0.63
CA TYR A 30 2.66 -20.22 0.65
C TYR A 30 2.95 -21.02 1.93
N ARG A 31 2.35 -20.66 3.06
CA ARG A 31 2.43 -21.49 4.28
C ARG A 31 1.82 -22.87 4.04
N LEU A 32 0.66 -22.93 3.40
CA LEU A 32 0.01 -24.20 3.04
C LEU A 32 0.84 -24.95 1.98
N PHE A 33 1.27 -24.25 0.94
CA PHE A 33 2.04 -24.82 -0.16
C PHE A 33 3.32 -25.52 0.32
N LEU A 34 4.13 -24.82 1.13
CA LEU A 34 5.35 -25.38 1.72
C LEU A 34 5.04 -26.54 2.67
N ARG A 35 3.96 -26.46 3.44
CA ARG A 35 3.56 -27.55 4.33
C ARG A 35 3.24 -28.82 3.55
N VAL A 36 2.42 -28.72 2.50
CA VAL A 36 2.00 -29.88 1.71
C VAL A 36 3.16 -30.49 0.94
N ARG A 37 4.03 -29.66 0.35
CA ARG A 37 5.20 -30.10 -0.41
C ARG A 37 6.17 -30.95 0.42
N TYR A 38 6.42 -30.55 1.67
CA TYR A 38 7.38 -31.22 2.57
C TYR A 38 6.72 -32.15 3.60
N THR A 39 5.43 -32.48 3.42
CA THR A 39 4.75 -33.51 4.22
C THR A 39 5.17 -34.91 3.76
N TYR A 40 5.04 -35.90 4.64
CA TYR A 40 5.32 -37.30 4.32
C TYR A 40 4.52 -37.82 3.10
N ASP A 41 5.19 -38.64 2.30
CA ASP A 41 4.71 -39.23 1.05
C ASP A 41 3.46 -40.12 1.18
N TYR A 42 3.30 -40.78 2.32
CA TYR A 42 2.14 -41.63 2.59
C TYR A 42 0.84 -40.83 2.77
N ARG A 43 0.92 -39.53 3.08
CA ARG A 43 -0.27 -38.70 3.29
C ARG A 43 -0.97 -38.39 1.98
N ILE A 44 -2.30 -38.49 1.99
CA ILE A 44 -3.15 -38.17 0.83
C ILE A 44 -2.87 -36.77 0.29
N THR A 45 -2.65 -35.78 1.18
CA THR A 45 -2.35 -34.40 0.76
C THR A 45 -1.07 -34.29 -0.06
N HIS A 46 -0.03 -35.06 0.26
CA HIS A 46 1.21 -35.08 -0.50
C HIS A 46 1.00 -35.79 -1.85
N LYS A 47 0.29 -36.93 -1.86
CA LYS A 47 -0.06 -37.64 -3.09
C LYS A 47 -0.86 -36.77 -4.06
N VAL A 48 -1.85 -36.01 -3.55
CA VAL A 48 -2.65 -35.06 -4.33
C VAL A 48 -1.77 -33.93 -4.88
N HIS A 49 -0.82 -33.41 -4.09
CA HIS A 49 0.14 -32.41 -4.56
C HIS A 49 1.01 -32.94 -5.70
N MET A 50 1.60 -34.14 -5.53
CA MET A 50 2.42 -34.77 -6.58
C MET A 50 1.61 -35.08 -7.84
N TRP A 51 0.36 -35.51 -7.70
CA TRP A 51 -0.57 -35.66 -8.83
C TRP A 51 -0.86 -34.31 -9.51
N GLY A 52 -1.14 -33.27 -8.72
CA GLY A 52 -1.41 -31.91 -9.19
C GLY A 52 -0.26 -31.30 -9.99
N MET A 53 0.99 -31.64 -9.68
CA MET A 53 2.17 -31.22 -10.44
C MET A 53 2.14 -31.67 -11.92
N ASN A 54 1.51 -32.82 -12.20
CA ASN A 54 1.42 -33.36 -13.56
C ASN A 54 0.26 -32.77 -14.37
N ILE A 55 -0.71 -32.11 -13.73
CA ILE A 55 -1.91 -31.59 -14.38
C ILE A 55 -1.66 -30.17 -14.91
N SER A 56 -2.26 -29.83 -16.04
CA SER A 56 -2.24 -28.46 -16.55
C SER A 56 -3.15 -27.56 -15.69
N ARG A 57 -2.71 -26.32 -15.40
CA ARG A 57 -3.49 -25.33 -14.62
C ARG A 57 -3.84 -25.72 -13.17
N SER A 58 -3.10 -26.66 -12.56
CA SER A 58 -3.25 -27.01 -11.15
C SER A 58 -2.93 -25.85 -10.21
N TRP A 59 -3.39 -25.95 -8.96
CA TRP A 59 -3.08 -24.97 -7.92
C TRP A 59 -1.57 -24.82 -7.69
N ASP A 60 -0.82 -25.93 -7.74
CA ASP A 60 0.64 -25.93 -7.59
C ASP A 60 1.33 -25.14 -8.71
N LYS A 61 0.94 -25.38 -9.98
CA LYS A 61 1.46 -24.61 -11.12
C LYS A 61 1.13 -23.13 -11.01
N LYS A 62 -0.05 -22.76 -10.48
CA LYS A 62 -0.39 -21.37 -10.18
C LYS A 62 0.52 -20.79 -9.09
N CYS A 63 0.80 -21.54 -8.03
CA CYS A 63 1.70 -21.11 -6.95
C CYS A 63 3.12 -20.86 -7.48
N PHE A 64 3.64 -21.72 -8.37
CA PHE A 64 4.93 -21.50 -9.03
C PHE A 64 4.92 -20.31 -9.98
N ALA A 65 3.87 -20.15 -10.79
CA ALA A 65 3.76 -18.99 -11.69
C ALA A 65 3.76 -17.66 -10.91
N ILE A 66 3.03 -17.61 -9.79
CA ILE A 66 3.04 -16.45 -8.88
C ILE A 66 4.43 -16.29 -8.25
N ALA A 67 5.09 -17.39 -7.85
CA ALA A 67 6.41 -17.34 -7.23
C ALA A 67 7.47 -16.76 -8.17
N HIS A 68 7.47 -17.16 -9.44
CA HIS A 68 8.34 -16.58 -10.47
C HIS A 68 8.03 -15.09 -10.67
N LYS A 69 6.75 -14.73 -10.80
CA LYS A 69 6.33 -13.34 -10.97
C LYS A 69 6.77 -12.43 -9.82
N LEU A 70 6.75 -12.95 -8.59
CA LEU A 70 7.15 -12.22 -7.38
C LEU A 70 8.65 -12.32 -7.08
N GLY A 71 9.42 -13.11 -7.84
CA GLY A 71 10.84 -13.34 -7.60
C GLY A 71 11.13 -14.06 -6.27
N ILE A 72 10.25 -14.98 -5.84
CA ILE A 72 10.38 -15.77 -4.61
C ILE A 72 10.62 -17.26 -4.86
N TYR A 73 10.79 -17.66 -6.13
CA TYR A 73 10.98 -19.07 -6.50
C TYR A 73 12.18 -19.69 -5.78
N ASP A 74 13.33 -19.02 -5.77
CA ASP A 74 14.56 -19.53 -5.15
C ASP A 74 14.41 -19.70 -3.63
N ILE A 75 13.62 -18.84 -2.99
CA ILE A 75 13.30 -18.95 -1.56
C ILE A 75 12.52 -20.24 -1.30
N ILE A 76 11.52 -20.52 -2.14
CA ILE A 76 10.67 -21.72 -2.03
C ILE A 76 11.50 -22.98 -2.23
N ASP A 77 12.42 -23.00 -3.20
CA ASP A 77 13.21 -24.17 -3.56
C ASP A 77 14.48 -24.36 -2.72
N SER A 78 14.84 -23.36 -1.90
CA SER A 78 16.00 -23.43 -1.00
C SER A 78 15.95 -24.62 -0.04
N GLN A 79 17.10 -25.02 0.50
CA GLN A 79 17.18 -26.15 1.44
C GLN A 79 16.86 -25.77 2.90
N TYR A 80 16.60 -24.48 3.19
CA TYR A 80 16.33 -24.02 4.55
C TYR A 80 14.95 -24.48 5.06
N SER A 81 14.76 -24.43 6.38
CA SER A 81 13.49 -24.84 6.99
C SER A 81 12.33 -23.94 6.56
N ASN A 82 11.11 -24.50 6.53
CA ASN A 82 9.89 -23.75 6.18
C ASN A 82 9.70 -22.48 7.01
N ARG A 83 10.19 -22.45 8.25
CA ARG A 83 10.15 -21.25 9.10
C ARG A 83 10.97 -20.10 8.50
N HIS A 84 12.17 -20.37 8.02
CA HIS A 84 13.04 -19.37 7.38
C HIS A 84 12.47 -18.94 6.03
N LYS A 85 12.03 -19.89 5.19
CA LYS A 85 11.34 -19.57 3.92
C LYS A 85 10.16 -18.63 4.12
N MET A 86 9.33 -18.89 5.13
CA MET A 86 8.18 -18.05 5.44
C MET A 86 8.57 -16.65 5.93
N TYR A 87 9.70 -16.52 6.62
CA TYR A 87 10.25 -15.22 7.00
C TYR A 87 10.71 -14.44 5.76
N ASP A 88 11.47 -15.08 4.87
CA ASP A 88 12.00 -14.44 3.67
C ASP A 88 10.88 -14.05 2.68
N ILE A 89 9.88 -14.93 2.47
CA ILE A 89 8.70 -14.62 1.66
C ILE A 89 7.97 -13.40 2.24
N LYS A 90 7.77 -13.36 3.57
CA LYS A 90 7.11 -12.23 4.23
C LYS A 90 7.89 -10.93 4.02
N THR A 91 9.20 -10.96 4.15
CA THR A 91 10.08 -9.80 3.92
C THR A 91 9.99 -9.35 2.48
N LYS A 92 10.07 -10.28 1.51
CA LYS A 92 9.98 -9.96 0.09
C LYS A 92 8.64 -9.36 -0.32
N LEU A 93 7.53 -9.90 0.20
CA LEU A 93 6.20 -9.34 -0.03
C LEU A 93 6.10 -7.91 0.49
N TYR A 94 6.65 -7.63 1.68
CA TYR A 94 6.67 -6.28 2.24
C TYR A 94 7.50 -5.29 1.40
N GLU A 95 8.64 -5.73 0.87
CA GLU A 95 9.46 -4.91 -0.06
C GLU A 95 8.69 -4.56 -1.32
N ILE A 96 8.00 -5.53 -1.92
CA ILE A 96 7.17 -5.31 -3.12
C ILE A 96 6.06 -4.32 -2.82
N GLU A 97 5.35 -4.48 -1.69
CA GLU A 97 4.30 -3.54 -1.27
C GLU A 97 4.84 -2.12 -1.05
N LYS A 98 6.00 -2.02 -0.40
CA LYS A 98 6.66 -0.72 -0.16
C LYS A 98 7.01 -0.05 -1.48
N GLN A 99 7.56 -0.80 -2.42
CA GLN A 99 7.91 -0.28 -3.75
C GLN A 99 6.66 0.19 -4.52
N GLU A 100 5.60 -0.63 -4.57
CA GLU A 100 4.33 -0.24 -5.19
C GLU A 100 3.72 1.01 -4.55
N TRP A 101 3.81 1.13 -3.22
CA TRP A 101 3.32 2.30 -2.49
C TRP A 101 4.10 3.57 -2.86
N VAL A 102 5.43 3.50 -2.93
CA VAL A 102 6.28 4.62 -3.37
C VAL A 102 5.95 5.01 -4.82
N GLU A 103 5.86 4.05 -5.73
CA GLU A 103 5.53 4.32 -7.14
C GLU A 103 4.20 5.07 -7.28
N LYS A 104 3.17 4.64 -6.55
CA LYS A 104 1.85 5.30 -6.52
C LYS A 104 1.91 6.69 -5.87
N LEU A 105 2.76 6.87 -4.87
CA LEU A 105 2.94 8.14 -4.18
C LEU A 105 3.55 9.22 -5.09
N TYR A 106 4.45 8.84 -5.99
CA TYR A 106 5.13 9.75 -6.94
C TYR A 106 4.52 9.75 -8.35
N GLN A 107 3.35 9.13 -8.54
CA GLN A 107 2.69 9.06 -9.83
C GLN A 107 1.98 10.39 -10.19
N ASP A 108 2.70 11.28 -10.88
CA ASP A 108 2.18 12.60 -11.32
C ASP A 108 1.58 12.57 -12.76
N ARG A 109 1.67 11.44 -13.47
CA ARG A 109 1.49 11.33 -14.95
C ARG A 109 0.15 11.83 -15.52
N ASN A 110 -0.91 11.97 -14.72
CA ASN A 110 -2.25 12.33 -15.20
C ASN A 110 -2.81 13.63 -14.60
N GLU A 111 -2.01 14.37 -13.84
CA GLU A 111 -2.47 15.62 -13.23
C GLU A 111 -1.52 16.76 -13.60
N PRO A 112 -1.96 17.73 -14.44
CA PRO A 112 -1.10 18.84 -14.85
C PRO A 112 -0.59 19.69 -13.67
N ASN A 113 -1.22 19.57 -12.51
CA ASN A 113 -0.87 20.29 -11.27
C ASN A 113 -0.27 19.35 -10.20
N GLY A 114 0.20 18.16 -10.59
CA GLY A 114 0.79 17.16 -9.71
C GLY A 114 -0.23 16.41 -8.83
N ASN A 115 0.21 15.25 -8.34
CA ASN A 115 -0.59 14.37 -7.48
C ASN A 115 -1.10 15.12 -6.24
N LYS A 116 -2.35 14.82 -5.85
CA LYS A 116 -2.95 15.18 -4.56
C LYS A 116 -1.99 14.99 -3.36
N LEU A 117 -1.12 13.98 -3.41
CA LEU A 117 -0.18 13.65 -2.35
C LEU A 117 1.16 14.40 -2.38
N ARG A 118 1.27 15.49 -3.15
CA ARG A 118 2.50 16.32 -3.27
C ARG A 118 3.08 16.78 -1.92
N THR A 119 2.23 17.11 -0.95
CA THR A 119 2.64 17.55 0.38
C THR A 119 2.91 16.34 1.28
N TYR A 120 2.08 15.30 1.18
CA TYR A 120 2.24 14.06 1.94
C TYR A 120 3.60 13.38 1.73
N ARG A 121 4.06 13.32 0.48
CA ARG A 121 5.35 12.69 0.12
C ARG A 121 6.57 13.43 0.66
N LEU A 122 6.44 14.69 1.10
CA LEU A 122 7.57 15.46 1.64
C LEU A 122 8.02 14.96 3.01
N TYR A 123 7.10 14.41 3.81
CA TYR A 123 7.40 13.94 5.17
C TYR A 123 7.09 12.46 5.37
N LYS A 124 6.29 11.82 4.50
CA LYS A 124 6.03 10.39 4.60
C LYS A 124 6.92 9.61 3.64
N ILE A 125 8.05 9.16 4.17
CA ILE A 125 9.06 8.38 3.43
C ILE A 125 9.04 6.88 3.76
N VAL A 126 8.41 6.49 4.88
CA VAL A 126 8.40 5.10 5.37
C VAL A 126 6.96 4.60 5.51
N LEU A 127 6.71 3.39 4.99
CA LEU A 127 5.44 2.68 5.05
C LEU A 127 5.23 2.01 6.42
N GLU A 128 5.03 2.81 7.45
CA GLU A 128 4.82 2.36 8.84
C GLU A 128 3.73 3.19 9.53
N THR A 129 3.21 2.73 10.66
CA THR A 129 2.21 3.49 11.40
C THR A 129 2.77 4.85 11.83
N SER A 130 2.16 5.94 11.36
CA SER A 130 2.60 7.31 11.62
C SER A 130 2.51 7.66 13.12
N SER A 131 3.52 8.38 13.61
CA SER A 131 3.68 8.70 15.05
C SER A 131 2.50 9.48 15.63
N TYR A 132 1.90 10.41 14.89
CA TYR A 132 0.75 11.18 15.37
C TYR A 132 -0.47 10.31 15.72
N LEU A 133 -0.63 9.15 15.07
CA LEU A 133 -1.71 8.21 15.40
C LEU A 133 -1.51 7.56 16.77
N LYS A 134 -0.26 7.44 17.21
CA LYS A 134 0.12 6.85 18.51
C LYS A 134 0.15 7.90 19.61
N ASN A 135 0.60 9.11 19.29
CA ASN A 135 0.95 10.12 20.30
C ASN A 135 -0.15 11.16 20.55
N VAL A 136 -1.02 11.43 19.57
CA VAL A 136 -2.09 12.41 19.74
C VAL A 136 -3.30 11.69 20.32
N ASN A 137 -3.64 11.95 21.58
CA ASN A 137 -4.74 11.27 22.28
C ASN A 137 -6.12 11.81 21.89
N ASP A 138 -6.21 13.11 21.60
CA ASP A 138 -7.45 13.74 21.20
C ASP A 138 -7.89 13.27 19.80
N ARG A 139 -9.16 12.86 19.71
CA ARG A 139 -9.72 12.29 18.48
C ARG A 139 -9.92 13.36 17.39
N GLN A 140 -10.29 14.58 17.76
CA GLN A 140 -10.53 15.66 16.82
C GLN A 140 -9.20 16.14 16.22
N HIS A 141 -8.17 16.34 17.04
CA HIS A 141 -6.83 16.69 16.59
C HIS A 141 -6.25 15.61 15.65
N ARG A 142 -6.37 14.33 16.00
CA ARG A 142 -5.96 13.24 15.09
C ARG A 142 -6.70 13.31 13.75
N ARG A 143 -8.01 13.55 13.76
CA ARG A 143 -8.82 13.64 12.54
C ARG A 143 -8.37 14.81 11.66
N ILE A 144 -8.13 15.99 12.25
CA ILE A 144 -7.66 17.16 11.54
C ILE A 144 -6.28 16.88 10.93
N LEU A 145 -5.35 16.30 11.70
CA LEU A 145 -4.03 15.92 11.20
C LEU A 145 -4.10 14.88 10.08
N SER A 146 -4.95 13.85 10.21
CA SER A 146 -5.15 12.87 9.14
C SER A 146 -5.67 13.53 7.87
N ASN A 147 -6.65 14.43 7.98
CA ASN A 147 -7.20 15.15 6.83
C ASN A 147 -6.19 16.11 6.19
N PHE A 148 -5.41 16.82 7.01
CA PHE A 148 -4.31 17.65 6.54
C PHE A 148 -3.32 16.81 5.73
N ARG A 149 -2.93 15.65 6.29
CA ARG A 149 -1.94 14.78 5.66
C ARG A 149 -2.45 14.13 4.39
N SER A 150 -3.71 13.71 4.34
CA SER A 150 -4.31 13.08 3.17
C SER A 150 -4.79 14.07 2.09
N GLY A 151 -4.50 15.37 2.23
CA GLY A 151 -4.97 16.42 1.30
C GLY A 151 -6.49 16.49 1.25
N SER A 152 -7.16 16.39 2.40
CA SER A 152 -8.62 16.26 2.50
C SER A 152 -9.27 17.39 3.28
N LEU A 153 -8.50 18.40 3.65
CA LEU A 153 -9.02 19.66 4.15
C LEU A 153 -9.68 20.46 3.01
N PRO A 154 -10.64 21.33 3.32
CA PRO A 154 -11.38 22.11 2.33
C PRO A 154 -10.59 23.32 1.81
N LEU A 155 -9.29 23.15 1.54
CA LEU A 155 -8.43 24.20 0.96
C LEU A 155 -8.77 24.41 -0.52
N ALA A 156 -8.58 25.61 -1.07
CA ALA A 156 -8.82 25.88 -2.48
C ALA A 156 -8.00 24.96 -3.39
N ILE A 157 -6.76 24.62 -3.02
CA ILE A 157 -5.92 23.70 -3.80
C ILE A 157 -6.55 22.32 -3.98
N GLU A 158 -7.31 21.86 -2.98
CA GLU A 158 -7.98 20.55 -2.99
C GLU A 158 -9.41 20.62 -3.53
N THR A 159 -10.20 21.62 -3.13
CA THR A 159 -11.57 21.79 -3.60
C THR A 159 -11.63 22.16 -5.09
N GLY A 160 -10.69 22.95 -5.58
CA GLY A 160 -10.56 23.31 -7.01
C GLY A 160 -10.24 22.15 -7.95
N ARG A 161 -9.91 20.95 -7.43
CA ARG A 161 -9.74 19.72 -8.23
C ARG A 161 -11.08 19.17 -8.74
N TYR A 162 -12.17 19.47 -8.03
CA TYR A 162 -13.49 18.88 -8.24
C TYR A 162 -14.50 19.86 -8.84
N THR A 163 -14.11 21.12 -9.07
CA THR A 163 -14.94 22.12 -9.75
C THR A 163 -15.15 21.76 -11.22
N LYS A 164 -16.26 22.24 -11.80
CA LYS A 164 -16.62 22.05 -13.21
C LYS A 164 -16.95 23.41 -13.84
N PRO A 165 -16.11 23.95 -14.75
CA PRO A 165 -14.80 23.43 -15.17
C PRO A 165 -13.77 23.39 -14.02
N LYS A 166 -12.73 22.57 -14.15
CA LYS A 166 -11.66 22.49 -13.13
C LYS A 166 -10.98 23.84 -12.98
N THR A 167 -10.85 24.30 -11.74
CA THR A 167 -10.12 25.55 -11.42
C THR A 167 -8.63 25.31 -11.64
N LEU A 168 -7.99 26.20 -12.42
CA LEU A 168 -6.55 26.16 -12.66
C LEU A 168 -5.79 26.35 -11.35
N LEU A 169 -4.57 25.80 -11.25
CA LEU A 169 -3.80 25.83 -10.00
C LEU A 169 -3.62 27.27 -9.48
N ASN A 170 -3.24 28.18 -10.38
CA ASN A 170 -2.97 29.56 -10.05
C ASN A 170 -4.21 30.30 -9.55
N ASP A 171 -5.43 29.84 -9.89
CA ASP A 171 -6.70 30.46 -9.50
C ASP A 171 -7.26 29.89 -8.20
N ARG A 172 -6.61 28.88 -7.60
CA ARG A 172 -7.01 28.30 -6.31
C ARG A 172 -6.51 29.16 -5.16
N LYS A 173 -6.94 30.42 -5.14
CA LYS A 173 -6.45 31.46 -4.23
C LYS A 173 -7.03 31.33 -2.83
N CYS A 174 -6.25 31.76 -1.83
CA CYS A 174 -6.73 31.93 -0.47
C CYS A 174 -7.66 33.14 -0.39
N LYS A 175 -8.81 32.95 0.25
CA LYS A 175 -9.86 33.98 0.37
C LYS A 175 -9.65 34.92 1.55
N TYR A 176 -8.74 34.58 2.46
CA TYR A 176 -8.53 35.29 3.71
C TYR A 176 -7.27 36.17 3.70
N CYS A 177 -6.35 35.95 2.78
CA CYS A 177 -5.17 36.80 2.62
C CYS A 177 -5.40 37.87 1.56
N THR A 178 -4.71 39.00 1.71
CA THR A 178 -4.66 40.07 0.69
C THR A 178 -3.60 39.83 -0.38
N VAL A 179 -2.71 38.87 -0.14
CA VAL A 179 -1.65 38.47 -1.07
C VAL A 179 -2.27 37.48 -2.04
N ASP A 180 -2.33 37.79 -3.33
CA ASP A 180 -2.98 36.95 -4.35
C ASP A 180 -2.22 35.63 -4.60
N CYS A 181 -2.24 34.72 -3.62
CA CYS A 181 -1.48 33.48 -3.58
C CYS A 181 -2.39 32.26 -3.41
N VAL A 182 -1.87 31.09 -3.82
CA VAL A 182 -2.60 29.82 -3.82
C VAL A 182 -2.79 29.33 -2.38
N GLU A 183 -4.01 28.90 -2.03
CA GLU A 183 -4.32 28.31 -0.73
C GLU A 183 -3.91 26.85 -0.70
N ASP A 184 -2.82 26.54 0.00
CA ASP A 184 -2.24 25.20 0.09
C ASP A 184 -1.89 24.80 1.52
N GLU A 185 -1.25 23.64 1.70
CA GLU A 185 -0.88 23.15 3.03
C GLU A 185 0.18 24.01 3.76
N LYS A 186 0.78 25.01 3.11
CA LYS A 186 1.70 25.98 3.72
C LYS A 186 1.04 27.34 3.94
N HIS A 187 0.05 27.69 3.13
CA HIS A 187 -0.70 28.93 3.19
C HIS A 187 -2.21 28.65 3.28
N PHE A 188 -2.72 28.52 4.51
CA PHE A 188 -4.13 28.26 4.84
C PHE A 188 -4.56 29.00 6.11
#